data_AF-W4L490-F1
#
_entry.id   AF-W4L490-F1
#
_cell.length_a   1.000
_cell.length_b   1.000
_cell.length_c   1.000
_cell.angle_alpha   90.00
_cell.angle_beta   90.00
_cell.angle_gamma   90.00
#
_symmetry.space_group_name_H-M   'P 1'
#
loop_
_entity.id
_entity.type
_entity.pdbx_description
1 polymer ?
#
loop_
_entity_poly.entity_id
_entity_poly.type
_entity_poly.pdbx_seq_one_letter_code
_entity_poly.pdbx_strand_id
1 'polypeptide(L)'
;LLFELVVYLRIPPENRLERLRQREMARYGERIMPGGDMYEQSQAFLAWAAAYDDGGLDMRSRCLHEQWLGALPCPVVRIEGEHTTEEQLEMLMRAIQP
;
A
#
# COMPACT_ATOMS: atom_id res chain seq x y z
N LEU A 1 -4.03 -19.59 13.56
CA LEU A 1 -2.96 -18.60 13.34
C LEU A 1 -3.43 -17.31 13.99
N LEU A 2 -2.97 -17.03 15.20
CA LEU A 2 -3.27 -15.78 15.90
C LEU A 2 -2.04 -14.89 15.73
N PHE A 3 -2.24 -13.64 15.29
CA PHE A 3 -1.17 -12.64 15.30
C PHE A 3 -1.06 -12.07 16.71
N GLU A 4 0.15 -11.74 17.17
CA GLU A 4 0.36 -11.01 18.42
C GLU A 4 0.25 -9.50 18.21
N LEU A 5 0.53 -9.03 16.99
CA LEU A 5 0.49 -7.64 16.57
C LEU A 5 0.31 -7.59 15.05
N VAL A 6 -0.46 -6.60 14.58
CA VAL A 6 -0.50 -6.24 13.15
C VAL A 6 -0.10 -4.78 12.97
N VAL A 7 0.70 -4.50 11.95
CA VAL A 7 1.09 -3.13 11.57
C VAL A 7 0.40 -2.77 10.26
N TYR A 8 -0.41 -1.73 10.28
CA TYR A 8 -1.06 -1.17 9.10
C TYR A 8 -0.34 0.11 8.67
N LEU A 9 0.32 0.06 7.52
CA LEU A 9 1.00 1.19 6.90
C LEU A 9 0.14 1.76 5.77
N ARG A 10 -0.13 3.06 5.81
CA ARG A 10 -0.83 3.76 4.73
C ARG A 10 -0.20 5.11 4.44
N ILE A 11 0.17 5.34 3.19
CA ILE A 11 0.58 6.67 2.72
C ILE A 11 -0.53 7.25 1.83
N PRO A 12 -0.59 8.58 1.65
CA PRO A 12 -1.58 9.19 0.77
C PRO A 12 -1.55 8.58 -0.65
N PRO A 13 -2.72 8.32 -1.26
CA PRO A 13 -2.84 7.61 -2.54
C PRO A 13 -2.04 8.28 -3.65
N GLU A 14 -2.06 9.61 -3.73
CA GLU A 14 -1.34 10.41 -4.70
C GLU A 14 0.17 10.13 -4.65
N ASN A 15 0.75 10.10 -3.45
CA ASN A 15 2.18 9.87 -3.25
C ASN A 15 2.55 8.41 -3.51
N ARG A 16 1.66 7.47 -3.14
CA ARG A 16 1.81 6.04 -3.45
C ARG A 16 1.84 5.79 -4.95
N LEU A 17 0.87 6.34 -5.67
CA LEU A 17 0.73 6.16 -7.11
C LEU A 17 1.89 6.79 -7.87
N GLU A 18 2.35 7.97 -7.44
CA GLU A 18 3.51 8.60 -8.04
C GLU A 18 4.78 7.75 -7.87
N ARG A 19 5.03 7.26 -6.66
CA ARG A 19 6.15 6.32 -6.40
C ARG A 19 6.01 5.02 -7.18
N LEU A 20 4.81 4.57 -7.51
CA LEU A 20 4.59 3.40 -8.36
C LEU A 20 4.96 3.71 -9.82
N ARG A 21 4.50 4.84 -10.38
CA ARG A 21 4.86 5.27 -11.74
C ARG A 21 6.37 5.41 -11.91
N GLN A 22 7.04 6.02 -10.95
CA GLN A 22 8.50 6.19 -10.98
C GLN A 22 9.23 4.83 -10.98
N ARG A 23 8.75 3.87 -10.19
CA ARG A 23 9.33 2.52 -10.13
C ARG A 23 9.05 1.70 -11.39
N GLU A 24 7.85 1.81 -11.95
CA GLU A 24 7.48 1.22 -13.24
C GLU A 24 8.42 1.75 -14.34
N MET A 25 8.59 3.07 -14.43
CA MET A 25 9.47 3.72 -15.40
C MET A 25 10.94 3.30 -15.21
N ALA A 26 11.44 3.34 -13.98
CA ALA A 26 12.82 2.95 -13.69
C ALA A 26 13.12 1.48 -14.03
N ARG A 27 12.11 0.60 -13.95
CA ARG A 27 12.26 -0.84 -14.20
C ARG A 27 12.08 -1.21 -15.67
N TYR A 28 11.10 -0.62 -16.34
CA TYR A 28 10.66 -1.07 -17.67
C TYR A 28 10.96 -0.06 -18.78
N GLY A 29 11.26 1.19 -18.45
CA GLY A 29 11.62 2.23 -19.40
C GLY A 29 10.57 2.43 -20.50
N GLU A 30 11.01 2.49 -21.75
CA GLU A 30 10.14 2.74 -22.90
C GLU A 30 9.10 1.64 -23.16
N ARG A 31 9.28 0.43 -22.61
CA ARG A 31 8.33 -0.69 -22.80
C ARG A 31 6.94 -0.40 -22.27
N ILE A 32 6.84 0.48 -21.27
CA ILE A 32 5.56 0.89 -20.66
C ILE A 32 5.03 2.21 -21.22
N MET A 33 5.69 2.79 -22.23
CA MET A 33 5.21 3.98 -22.94
C MET A 33 4.24 3.59 -24.07
N PRO A 34 3.39 4.50 -24.56
CA PRO A 34 2.46 4.20 -25.66
C PRO A 34 3.18 3.55 -26.86
N GLY A 35 2.68 2.39 -27.30
CA GLY A 35 3.30 1.58 -28.36
C GLY A 35 4.33 0.56 -27.88
N GLY A 36 4.72 0.60 -26.60
CA GLY A 36 5.56 -0.42 -25.96
C GLY A 36 4.77 -1.69 -25.64
N ASP A 37 5.49 -2.83 -25.58
CA ASP A 37 4.90 -4.16 -25.38
C ASP A 37 4.33 -4.41 -23.98
N MET A 38 4.67 -3.54 -23.01
CA MET A 38 4.16 -3.59 -21.63
C MET A 38 3.19 -2.45 -21.29
N TYR A 39 2.84 -1.59 -22.25
CA TYR A 39 1.99 -0.42 -22.01
C TYR A 39 0.68 -0.78 -21.30
N GLU A 40 -0.11 -1.69 -21.89
CA GLU A 40 -1.41 -2.10 -21.35
C GLU A 40 -1.29 -2.76 -19.98
N GLN A 41 -0.23 -3.56 -19.77
CA GLN A 41 0.02 -4.20 -18.49
C GLN A 41 0.32 -3.18 -17.38
N SER A 42 1.13 -2.17 -17.69
CA SER A 42 1.47 -1.09 -16.76
C SER A 42 0.25 -0.23 -16.43
N GLN A 43 -0.57 0.12 -17.44
CA GLN A 43 -1.82 0.86 -17.21
C GLN A 43 -2.80 0.06 -16.33
N ALA A 44 -2.99 -1.23 -16.63
CA ALA A 44 -3.85 -2.11 -15.83
C ALA A 44 -3.35 -2.24 -14.38
N PHE A 45 -2.03 -2.36 -14.19
CA PHE A 45 -1.42 -2.39 -12.86
C PHE A 45 -1.66 -1.10 -12.07
N LEU A 46 -1.42 0.07 -12.69
CA LEU A 46 -1.62 1.37 -12.03
C LEU A 46 -3.10 1.61 -11.70
N ALA A 47 -4.02 1.22 -12.58
CA ALA A 47 -5.47 1.29 -12.34
C ALA A 47 -5.89 0.39 -11.17
N TRP A 48 -5.44 -0.86 -11.17
CA TRP A 48 -5.68 -1.80 -10.06
C TRP A 48 -5.10 -1.29 -8.74
N ALA A 49 -3.89 -0.74 -8.77
CA ALA A 49 -3.25 -0.16 -7.59
C ALA A 49 -4.01 1.07 -7.08
N ALA A 50 -4.55 1.92 -7.96
CA ALA A 50 -5.35 3.08 -7.58
C ALA A 50 -6.68 2.69 -6.92
N ALA A 51 -7.33 1.64 -7.43
CA ALA A 51 -8.58 1.11 -6.90
C ALA A 51 -8.47 0.55 -5.47
N TYR A 52 -7.27 0.41 -4.91
CA TYR A 52 -7.09 0.05 -3.50
C TYR A 52 -7.85 1.00 -2.55
N ASP A 53 -7.75 2.32 -2.73
CA ASP A 53 -8.26 3.26 -1.73
C ASP A 53 -9.79 3.36 -1.70
N ASP A 54 -10.45 3.25 -2.86
CA ASP A 54 -11.90 3.43 -3.04
C ASP A 54 -12.66 2.13 -3.35
N GLY A 55 -11.96 1.00 -3.50
CA GLY A 55 -12.55 -0.29 -3.83
C GLY A 55 -13.41 -0.89 -2.70
N GLY A 56 -14.31 -1.80 -3.08
CA GLY A 56 -15.21 -2.52 -2.18
C GLY A 56 -14.62 -3.80 -1.58
N LEU A 57 -15.48 -4.63 -0.98
CA LEU A 57 -15.08 -5.89 -0.31
C LEU A 57 -14.77 -7.04 -1.27
N ASP A 58 -15.08 -6.87 -2.55
CA ASP A 58 -14.88 -7.84 -3.63
C ASP A 58 -13.45 -7.84 -4.19
N MET A 59 -12.59 -6.95 -3.70
CA MET A 59 -11.20 -6.85 -4.11
C MET A 59 -10.27 -6.53 -2.93
N ARG A 60 -8.97 -6.55 -3.18
CA ARG A 60 -7.96 -6.07 -2.22
C ARG A 60 -8.02 -4.54 -2.14
N SER A 61 -8.92 -4.05 -1.29
CA SER A 61 -9.13 -2.63 -1.05
C SER A 61 -8.82 -2.25 0.40
N ARG A 62 -8.78 -0.95 0.64
CA ARG A 62 -8.80 -0.38 1.98
C ARG A 62 -10.04 -0.84 2.73
N CYS A 63 -11.23 -0.83 2.11
CA CYS A 63 -12.47 -1.27 2.75
C CYS A 63 -12.35 -2.71 3.30
N LEU A 64 -11.85 -3.64 2.47
CA LEU A 64 -11.64 -5.03 2.88
C LEU A 64 -10.60 -5.14 4.01
N HIS A 65 -9.49 -4.42 3.90
CA HIS A 65 -8.46 -4.43 4.93
C HIS A 65 -8.96 -3.85 6.26
N GLU A 66 -9.68 -2.73 6.26
CA GLU A 66 -10.25 -2.14 7.48
C GLU A 66 -11.24 -3.10 8.15
N GLN A 67 -12.08 -3.79 7.37
CA GLN A 67 -12.98 -4.82 7.90
C GLN A 67 -12.20 -5.97 8.54
N TRP A 68 -11.15 -6.45 7.88
CA TRP A 68 -10.31 -7.52 8.41
C TRP A 68 -9.58 -7.09 9.69
N LEU A 69 -8.96 -5.90 9.69
CA LEU A 69 -8.26 -5.34 10.85
C LEU A 69 -9.18 -5.19 12.06
N GLY A 70 -10.44 -4.74 11.85
CA GLY A 70 -11.44 -4.62 12.91
C GLY A 70 -11.89 -5.94 13.52
N ALA A 71 -11.67 -7.07 12.84
CA ALA A 71 -12.00 -8.41 13.33
C ALA A 71 -10.83 -9.09 14.06
N LEU A 72 -9.64 -8.46 14.11
CA LEU A 72 -8.47 -9.06 14.73
C LEU A 72 -8.56 -9.00 16.26
N PRO A 73 -8.26 -10.10 16.98
CA PRO A 73 -8.24 -10.13 18.44
C PRO A 73 -6.94 -9.58 19.04
N CYS A 74 -6.03 -9.03 18.22
CA CYS A 74 -4.73 -8.52 18.61
C CYS A 74 -4.63 -7.01 18.36
N PRO A 75 -3.67 -6.32 19.01
CA PRO A 75 -3.41 -4.91 18.73
C PRO A 75 -3.07 -4.66 17.26
N VAL A 76 -3.53 -3.51 16.76
CA VAL A 76 -3.21 -3.00 15.41
C VAL A 76 -2.51 -1.66 15.56
N VAL A 77 -1.24 -1.59 15.16
CA VAL A 77 -0.48 -0.34 15.09
C VAL A 77 -0.68 0.28 13.73
N ARG A 78 -1.22 1.50 13.69
CA ARG A 78 -1.49 2.23 12.45
C ARG A 78 -0.46 3.33 12.27
N ILE A 79 0.25 3.30 11.15
CA ILE A 79 1.16 4.36 10.76
C ILE A 79 0.66 4.91 9.44
N GLU A 80 0.05 6.09 9.52
CA GLU A 80 -0.57 6.76 8.38
C GLU A 80 0.13 8.08 8.08
N GLY A 81 0.30 8.37 6.80
CA GLY A 81 0.95 9.59 6.31
C GLY A 81 2.32 9.34 5.70
N GLU A 82 3.03 10.42 5.40
CA GLU A 82 4.37 10.37 4.85
C GLU A 82 5.41 10.43 5.97
N HIS A 83 5.90 9.25 6.31
CA HIS A 83 6.98 9.08 7.27
C HIS A 83 8.16 8.42 6.57
N THR A 84 9.36 8.83 6.96
CA THR A 84 10.60 8.11 6.64
C THR A 84 10.57 6.72 7.26
N THR A 85 11.42 5.82 6.76
CA THR A 85 11.54 4.46 7.31
C THR A 85 11.96 4.52 8.78
N GLU A 86 12.83 5.47 9.13
CA GLU A 86 13.33 5.71 10.47
C GLU A 86 12.20 6.14 11.42
N GLU A 87 11.35 7.09 11.01
CA GLU A 87 10.17 7.51 11.79
C GLU A 87 9.16 6.37 11.95
N GLN A 88 8.91 5.59 10.90
CA GLN A 88 8.05 4.41 10.96
C GLN A 88 8.57 3.39 11.97
N LEU A 89 9.88 3.13 11.95
CA LEU A 89 10.52 2.22 12.87
C LEU A 89 10.44 2.74 14.31
N GLU A 90 10.68 4.04 14.54
CA GLU A 90 10.59 4.64 15.86
C GLU A 90 9.17 4.55 16.43
N MET A 91 8.15 4.88 15.63
CA MET A 91 6.73 4.74 16.02
C MET A 91 6.39 3.29 16.37
N LEU A 92 6.84 2.34 15.55
CA LEU A 92 6.62 0.92 15.80
C LEU A 92 7.32 0.46 17.09
N MET A 93 8.55 0.89 17.31
CA MET A 93 9.30 0.49 18.51
C MET A 93 8.68 1.04 19.79
N ARG A 94 8.16 2.26 19.78
CA ARG A 94 7.38 2.81 20.91
C ARG A 94 6.09 2.02 21.16
N ALA A 95 5.45 1.51 20.11
CA ALA A 95 4.19 0.76 20.24
C ALA A 95 4.37 -0.69 20.72
N ILE A 96 5.59 -1.25 20.64
CA ILE A 96 5.91 -2.64 21.04
C ILE A 96 6.59 -2.69 22.42
N GLN A 97 7.01 -1.54 22.98
CA GLN A 97 7.58 -1.49 24.32
C GLN A 97 6.50 -1.79 25.39
N PRO A 98 6.85 -2.58 26.44
CA PRO A 98 5.93 -2.94 27.53
C PRO A 98 5.54 -1.76 28.41
#